data_AF-A0A672IKQ1-F1
#
_entry.id   AF-A0A672IKQ1-F1
#
_cell.length_a   1.000
_cell.length_b   1.000
_cell.length_c   1.000
_cell.angle_alpha   90.00
_cell.angle_beta   90.00
_cell.angle_gamma   90.00
#
_symmetry.space_group_name_H-M   'P 1'
#
loop_
_entity.id
_entity.type
_entity.pdbx_description
1 polymer ?
#
loop_
_entity_poly.entity_id
_entity_poly.type
_entity_poly.pdbx_seq_one_letter_code
_entity_poly.pdbx_strand_id
1 'polypeptide(L)'
;MRNFVSHKQACQLLHNKFVVVLVSSNQRAIYKDLVLLLQKDKFLTLKQLQTKGEMNFEQDCLVEGGCLSKLHNGISYREVRQFQSDHHLVRFYFLTRIYSQYMESVLEDFRQGLKPDVVVINSCLWDISRYSRNWTGDYKESLHRCFEELKAILPEETLVIWNLTMPLGEKIKGGFLVPEIQHMASQLRFDVIEANFFSGTLADAYNLDVVDLHFHFRFSLHRRTNDGVHWDNVALRRITSVLLRHAADAWGVALTSPPDASGKNKTTHTNMLQISLPIFLVYTWCLLYTDTALESIFFPLKCVLLFASSVFGIFGRSAPSEDSLQRPQGDPLPSFPRLWRRPVPPRTTASPPHVPTCPPPSSTTLTKLQVSLWKQACSKW
;
A
#
# COMPACT_ATOMS: atom_id res chain seq x y z
N MET A 1 14.30 -11.76 11.39
CA MET A 1 12.94 -11.77 10.79
C MET A 1 12.18 -10.57 11.32
N ARG A 2 11.30 -9.92 10.53
CA ARG A 2 10.44 -8.85 11.07
C ARG A 2 9.24 -9.50 11.77
N ASN A 3 9.10 -9.30 13.07
CA ASN A 3 7.98 -9.86 13.83
C ASN A 3 6.65 -9.31 13.31
N PHE A 4 5.63 -10.16 13.25
CA PHE A 4 4.26 -9.74 12.96
C PHE A 4 3.75 -8.81 14.08
N VAL A 5 2.74 -8.00 13.76
CA VAL A 5 1.99 -7.28 14.79
C VAL A 5 1.15 -8.30 15.56
N SER A 6 1.23 -8.29 16.88
CA SER A 6 0.48 -9.23 17.73
C SER A 6 -0.95 -8.78 17.98
N HIS A 7 -1.80 -9.69 18.44
CA HIS A 7 -3.18 -9.41 18.86
C HIS A 7 -3.25 -8.22 19.82
N LYS A 8 -2.43 -8.23 20.88
CA LYS A 8 -2.38 -7.14 21.86
C LYS A 8 -2.02 -5.80 21.22
N GLN A 9 -1.03 -5.78 20.32
CA GLN A 9 -0.63 -4.56 19.61
C GLN A 9 -1.73 -4.06 18.68
N ALA A 10 -2.42 -4.95 17.96
CA ALA A 10 -3.53 -4.61 17.08
C ALA A 10 -4.71 -4.01 17.86
N CYS A 11 -5.11 -4.64 18.97
CA CYS A 11 -6.20 -4.14 19.81
C CYS A 11 -5.85 -2.80 20.49
N GLN A 12 -4.61 -2.63 20.97
CA GLN A 12 -4.19 -1.36 21.56
C GLN A 12 -4.13 -0.23 20.52
N LEU A 13 -3.65 -0.52 19.32
CA LEU A 13 -3.59 0.46 18.23
C LEU A 13 -5.00 0.87 17.74
N LEU A 14 -5.91 -0.09 17.62
CA LEU A 14 -7.26 0.11 17.08
C LEU A 14 -8.34 0.29 18.16
N HIS A 15 -7.94 0.61 19.39
CA HIS A 15 -8.87 0.79 20.51
C HIS A 15 -9.79 2.00 20.28
N ASN A 16 -11.10 1.75 20.33
CA ASN A 16 -12.18 2.66 19.95
C ASN A 16 -12.04 3.21 18.51
N LYS A 17 -11.54 2.39 17.58
CA LYS A 17 -11.41 2.76 16.15
C LYS A 17 -12.42 2.06 15.26
N PHE A 18 -12.93 2.79 14.27
CA PHE A 18 -13.69 2.26 13.16
C PHE A 18 -12.79 2.10 11.92
N VAL A 19 -12.55 0.84 11.52
CA VAL A 19 -11.78 0.49 10.33
C VAL A 19 -12.72 -0.01 9.23
N VAL A 20 -12.60 0.56 8.02
CA VAL A 20 -13.32 0.06 6.84
C VAL A 20 -12.34 -0.54 5.83
N VAL A 21 -12.68 -1.70 5.28
CA VAL A 21 -11.89 -2.41 4.27
C VAL A 21 -12.71 -2.53 2.98
N LEU A 22 -12.37 -1.72 1.98
CA LEU A 22 -13.01 -1.64 0.67
C LEU A 22 -12.17 -2.38 -0.38
N VAL A 23 -12.35 -3.70 -0.47
CA VAL A 23 -11.49 -4.54 -1.32
C VAL A 23 -12.25 -5.63 -2.07
N SER A 24 -11.63 -6.08 -3.16
CA SER A 24 -12.13 -7.16 -4.02
C SER A 24 -11.72 -8.57 -3.50
N SER A 25 -12.18 -9.62 -4.19
CA SER A 25 -12.03 -11.03 -3.78
C SER A 25 -10.61 -11.49 -3.43
N ASN A 26 -9.60 -10.95 -4.14
CA ASN A 26 -8.17 -11.24 -3.95
C ASN A 26 -7.58 -10.61 -2.68
N GLN A 27 -8.25 -9.62 -2.08
CA GLN A 27 -7.81 -8.95 -0.85
C GLN A 27 -8.81 -9.03 0.31
N ARG A 28 -10.03 -9.61 0.13
CA ARG A 28 -11.00 -9.88 1.22
C ARG A 28 -10.38 -10.55 2.46
N ALA A 29 -9.34 -11.37 2.28
CA ALA A 29 -8.66 -12.02 3.39
C ALA A 29 -7.87 -11.06 4.31
N ILE A 30 -7.64 -9.80 3.91
CA ILE A 30 -7.12 -8.73 4.80
C ILE A 30 -8.12 -8.46 5.93
N TYR A 31 -9.41 -8.28 5.60
CA TYR A 31 -10.46 -8.11 6.60
C TYR A 31 -10.55 -9.33 7.53
N LYS A 32 -10.57 -10.54 6.96
CA LYS A 32 -10.66 -11.78 7.75
C LYS A 32 -9.45 -11.96 8.68
N ASP A 33 -8.24 -11.61 8.22
CA ASP A 33 -7.04 -11.70 9.05
C ASP A 33 -7.02 -10.63 10.16
N LEU A 34 -7.50 -9.41 9.88
CA LEU A 34 -7.64 -8.35 10.88
C LEU A 34 -8.66 -8.72 11.97
N VAL A 35 -9.85 -9.19 11.58
CA VAL A 35 -10.90 -9.65 12.52
C VAL A 35 -10.38 -10.80 13.39
N LEU A 36 -9.66 -11.76 12.80
CA LEU A 36 -9.02 -12.85 13.54
C LEU A 36 -7.95 -12.34 14.51
N LEU A 37 -7.08 -11.43 14.06
CA LEU A 37 -6.00 -10.84 14.86
C LEU A 37 -6.53 -10.02 16.04
N LEU A 38 -7.64 -9.30 15.87
CA LEU A 38 -8.32 -8.57 16.94
C LEU A 38 -8.95 -9.48 18.02
N GLN A 39 -8.99 -10.80 17.80
CA GLN A 39 -9.46 -11.78 18.78
C GLN A 39 -8.36 -12.70 19.33
N LYS A 40 -7.36 -13.08 18.51
CA LYS A 40 -6.32 -14.05 18.89
C LYS A 40 -5.11 -14.04 17.96
N ASP A 41 -3.94 -14.31 18.53
CA ASP A 41 -2.68 -14.53 17.79
C ASP A 41 -2.67 -15.88 17.05
N LYS A 42 -3.52 -16.01 16.02
CA LYS A 42 -3.55 -17.16 15.10
C LYS A 42 -3.60 -16.69 13.66
N PHE A 43 -3.03 -17.46 12.74
CA PHE A 43 -3.17 -17.26 11.30
C PHE A 43 -4.51 -17.84 10.81
N LEU A 44 -5.05 -17.31 9.72
CA LEU A 44 -6.19 -17.91 9.02
C LEU A 44 -5.89 -19.36 8.63
N THR A 45 -6.84 -20.26 8.87
CA THR A 45 -6.78 -21.63 8.34
C THR A 45 -7.07 -21.66 6.82
N LEU A 46 -6.63 -22.71 6.13
CA LEU A 46 -6.94 -22.88 4.70
C LEU A 46 -8.46 -22.88 4.43
N LYS A 47 -9.25 -23.49 5.32
CA LYS A 47 -10.72 -23.45 5.25
C LYS A 47 -11.22 -22.01 5.32
N GLN A 48 -10.79 -21.22 6.31
CA GLN A 48 -11.18 -19.81 6.44
C GLN A 48 -10.76 -18.93 5.24
N LEU A 49 -9.65 -19.24 4.57
CA LEU A 49 -9.25 -18.56 3.33
C LEU A 49 -10.15 -18.91 2.14
N GLN A 50 -10.66 -20.15 2.10
CA GLN A 50 -11.46 -20.67 0.99
C GLN A 50 -12.96 -20.36 1.13
N THR A 51 -13.50 -20.28 2.35
CA THR A 51 -14.91 -19.91 2.62
C THR A 51 -15.15 -18.43 2.28
N LYS A 52 -16.30 -18.18 1.63
CA LYS A 52 -16.71 -16.88 1.06
C LYS A 52 -18.21 -16.70 1.29
N GLY A 53 -18.64 -15.49 1.64
CA GLY A 53 -20.06 -15.19 1.80
C GLY A 53 -20.74 -15.96 2.93
N GLU A 54 -20.02 -16.52 3.89
CA GLU A 54 -20.61 -17.25 5.03
C GLU A 54 -21.38 -16.32 5.99
N MET A 55 -22.41 -16.84 6.67
CA MET A 55 -23.24 -16.06 7.62
C MET A 55 -22.43 -15.36 8.73
N ASN A 56 -21.37 -16.01 9.21
CA ASN A 56 -20.46 -15.50 10.23
C ASN A 56 -19.06 -16.07 10.01
N PHE A 57 -18.06 -15.28 10.37
CA PHE A 57 -16.65 -15.62 10.41
C PHE A 57 -16.06 -15.00 11.68
N GLU A 58 -15.57 -15.82 12.62
CA GLU A 58 -14.90 -15.37 13.85
C GLU A 58 -15.64 -14.18 14.51
N GLN A 59 -16.86 -14.43 14.99
CA GLN A 59 -17.72 -13.43 15.66
C GLN A 59 -18.17 -12.21 14.81
N ASP A 60 -17.81 -12.14 13.53
CA ASP A 60 -18.44 -11.20 12.59
C ASP A 60 -19.86 -11.63 12.18
N CYS A 61 -20.60 -10.69 11.59
CA CYS A 61 -21.85 -10.96 10.91
C CYS A 61 -21.79 -10.54 9.43
N LEU A 62 -22.50 -11.29 8.59
CA LEU A 62 -22.85 -10.90 7.23
C LEU A 62 -24.05 -9.94 7.28
N VAL A 63 -23.86 -8.72 6.78
CA VAL A 63 -24.85 -7.63 6.79
C VAL A 63 -25.65 -7.60 5.48
N GLU A 64 -24.98 -7.77 4.34
CA GLU A 64 -25.58 -7.74 3.01
C GLU A 64 -24.90 -8.76 2.08
N GLY A 65 -25.64 -9.29 1.12
CA GLY A 65 -25.10 -10.14 0.06
C GLY A 65 -24.60 -11.49 0.59
N GLY A 66 -23.47 -11.99 0.08
CA GLY A 66 -22.98 -13.33 0.47
C GLY A 66 -24.05 -14.41 0.31
N CYS A 67 -24.19 -15.31 1.28
CA CYS A 67 -25.23 -16.35 1.29
C CYS A 67 -26.64 -15.87 1.69
N LEU A 68 -26.85 -14.59 2.03
CA LEU A 68 -28.19 -13.98 2.04
C LEU A 68 -28.73 -13.80 0.62
N SER A 69 -27.87 -13.96 -0.38
CA SER A 69 -28.16 -13.87 -1.80
C SER A 69 -27.59 -15.09 -2.55
N LYS A 70 -27.82 -15.17 -3.87
CA LYS A 70 -27.17 -16.19 -4.70
C LYS A 70 -25.69 -15.87 -4.83
N LEU A 71 -24.81 -16.79 -4.43
CA LEU A 71 -23.36 -16.64 -4.66
C LEU A 71 -23.02 -16.70 -6.16
N HIS A 72 -22.26 -15.73 -6.67
CA HIS A 72 -21.77 -15.70 -8.06
C HIS A 72 -20.49 -14.87 -8.20
N ASN A 73 -19.73 -15.06 -9.29
CA ASN A 73 -18.47 -14.35 -9.58
C ASN A 73 -18.67 -13.17 -10.56
N GLY A 74 -19.78 -12.44 -10.42
CA GLY A 74 -20.21 -11.39 -11.35
C GLY A 74 -19.97 -9.97 -10.82
N ILE A 75 -20.00 -8.97 -11.70
CA ILE A 75 -19.81 -7.55 -11.35
C ILE A 75 -20.94 -6.95 -10.48
N SER A 76 -22.07 -7.64 -10.38
CA SER A 76 -23.16 -7.33 -9.46
C SER A 76 -23.01 -7.97 -8.07
N TYR A 77 -21.93 -8.71 -7.79
CA TYR A 77 -21.77 -9.37 -6.49
C TYR A 77 -21.61 -8.34 -5.38
N ARG A 78 -22.28 -8.59 -4.25
CA ARG A 78 -22.22 -7.78 -3.03
C ARG A 78 -21.92 -8.69 -1.84
N GLU A 79 -21.16 -8.16 -0.89
CA GLU A 79 -20.89 -8.77 0.41
C GLU A 79 -20.46 -7.63 1.34
N VAL A 80 -21.29 -7.35 2.36
CA VAL A 80 -20.98 -6.42 3.44
C VAL A 80 -20.89 -7.21 4.73
N ARG A 81 -19.80 -7.05 5.48
CA ARG A 81 -19.57 -7.76 6.76
C ARG A 81 -19.19 -6.78 7.85
N GLN A 82 -19.58 -7.08 9.09
CA GLN A 82 -19.21 -6.27 10.24
C GLN A 82 -18.75 -7.16 11.39
N PHE A 83 -17.56 -6.87 11.91
CA PHE A 83 -17.10 -7.32 13.22
C PHE A 83 -17.23 -6.15 14.19
N GLN A 84 -17.81 -6.40 15.36
CA GLN A 84 -17.97 -5.41 16.41
C GLN A 84 -17.68 -6.04 17.78
N SER A 85 -16.93 -5.31 18.59
CA SER A 85 -16.71 -5.55 20.02
C SER A 85 -16.87 -4.22 20.75
N ASP A 86 -16.81 -4.24 22.09
CA ASP A 86 -16.94 -3.04 22.94
C ASP A 86 -15.98 -1.90 22.56
N HIS A 87 -14.84 -2.22 21.94
CA HIS A 87 -13.77 -1.27 21.62
C HIS A 87 -13.29 -1.32 20.16
N HIS A 88 -13.89 -2.11 19.28
CA HIS A 88 -13.43 -2.20 17.88
C HIS A 88 -14.61 -2.38 16.94
N LEU A 89 -14.63 -1.61 15.86
CA LEU A 89 -15.56 -1.78 14.76
C LEU A 89 -14.75 -1.98 13.47
N VAL A 90 -14.98 -3.10 12.78
CA VAL A 90 -14.37 -3.36 11.46
C VAL A 90 -15.47 -3.71 10.47
N ARG A 91 -15.61 -2.93 9.40
CA ARG A 91 -16.57 -3.20 8.33
C ARG A 91 -15.85 -3.50 7.02
N PHE A 92 -16.34 -4.48 6.28
CA PHE A 92 -15.88 -4.83 4.95
C PHE A 92 -17.00 -4.58 3.94
N TYR A 93 -16.62 -3.99 2.81
CA TYR A 93 -17.48 -3.92 1.62
C TYR A 93 -16.72 -4.53 0.44
N PHE A 94 -17.34 -5.50 -0.23
CA PHE A 94 -16.76 -6.12 -1.41
C PHE A 94 -16.83 -5.18 -2.61
N LEU A 95 -15.67 -4.69 -3.07
CA LEU A 95 -15.62 -3.89 -4.30
C LEU A 95 -15.51 -4.79 -5.54
N THR A 96 -16.35 -4.50 -6.54
CA THR A 96 -16.15 -4.97 -7.92
C THR A 96 -15.55 -3.88 -8.82
N ARG A 97 -15.70 -2.59 -8.49
CA ARG A 97 -15.19 -1.43 -9.25
C ARG A 97 -14.88 -0.29 -8.27
N ILE A 98 -13.91 0.58 -8.56
CA ILE A 98 -13.54 1.69 -7.65
C ILE A 98 -14.64 2.77 -7.54
N TYR A 99 -15.40 2.97 -8.61
CA TYR A 99 -16.52 3.90 -8.66
C TYR A 99 -17.67 3.28 -9.45
N SER A 100 -18.85 3.27 -8.84
CA SER A 100 -20.09 2.66 -9.37
C SER A 100 -21.25 3.04 -8.45
N GLN A 101 -22.49 2.79 -8.88
CA GLN A 101 -23.69 3.00 -8.05
C GLN A 101 -23.64 2.33 -6.66
N TYR A 102 -22.93 1.21 -6.54
CA TYR A 102 -22.71 0.57 -5.24
C TYR A 102 -21.64 1.29 -4.40
N MET A 103 -20.58 1.82 -5.02
CA MET A 103 -19.65 2.68 -4.29
C MET A 103 -20.34 3.98 -3.84
N GLU A 104 -21.25 4.52 -4.64
CA GLU A 104 -22.05 5.70 -4.27
C GLU A 104 -22.93 5.44 -3.03
N SER A 105 -23.52 4.24 -2.88
CA SER A 105 -24.22 3.87 -1.64
C SER A 105 -23.27 3.67 -0.45
N VAL A 106 -22.06 3.14 -0.65
CA VAL A 106 -21.03 3.06 0.41
C VAL A 106 -20.53 4.45 0.84
N LEU A 107 -20.42 5.38 -0.11
CA LEU A 107 -20.11 6.78 0.20
C LEU A 107 -21.27 7.45 0.94
N GLU A 108 -22.52 7.10 0.65
CA GLU A 108 -23.69 7.58 1.40
C GLU A 108 -23.74 7.04 2.84
N ASP A 109 -23.40 5.76 3.06
CA ASP A 109 -23.16 5.21 4.41
C ASP A 109 -22.14 6.05 5.19
N PHE A 110 -21.09 6.52 4.52
CA PHE A 110 -20.10 7.42 5.14
C PHE A 110 -20.64 8.84 5.34
N ARG A 111 -21.50 9.36 4.46
CA ARG A 111 -22.12 10.70 4.63
C ARG A 111 -23.01 10.73 5.88
N GLN A 112 -23.91 9.76 6.01
CA GLN A 112 -24.94 9.71 7.07
C GLN A 112 -24.49 9.02 8.36
N GLY A 113 -23.54 8.08 8.27
CA GLY A 113 -23.13 7.23 9.37
C GLY A 113 -21.90 7.71 10.14
N LEU A 114 -21.42 6.82 11.02
CA LEU A 114 -20.14 6.99 11.74
C LEU A 114 -18.99 7.09 10.73
N LYS A 115 -18.16 8.12 10.84
CA LYS A 115 -16.97 8.29 10.00
C LYS A 115 -15.90 7.29 10.40
N PRO A 116 -15.26 6.57 9.46
CA PRO A 116 -14.14 5.69 9.75
C PRO A 116 -12.88 6.46 10.17
N ASP A 117 -12.12 5.92 11.13
CA ASP A 117 -10.77 6.38 11.46
C ASP A 117 -9.75 5.91 10.41
N VAL A 118 -9.99 4.74 9.80
CA VAL A 118 -9.10 4.13 8.80
C VAL A 118 -9.95 3.56 7.66
N VAL A 119 -9.58 3.86 6.41
CA VAL A 119 -10.18 3.26 5.22
C VAL A 119 -9.09 2.62 4.37
N VAL A 120 -9.14 1.30 4.18
CA VAL A 120 -8.18 0.54 3.38
C VAL A 120 -8.83 0.15 2.06
N ILE A 121 -8.29 0.62 0.92
CA ILE A 121 -8.93 0.48 -0.40
C ILE A 121 -8.01 -0.22 -1.40
N ASN A 122 -8.55 -1.22 -2.13
CA ASN A 122 -7.97 -1.75 -3.37
C ASN A 122 -9.03 -2.39 -4.27
N SER A 123 -9.11 -1.91 -5.51
CA SER A 123 -10.03 -2.45 -6.53
C SER A 123 -9.32 -2.88 -7.83
N CYS A 124 -8.09 -2.39 -8.04
CA CYS A 124 -7.34 -2.41 -9.31
C CYS A 124 -7.56 -3.65 -10.17
N LEU A 125 -7.39 -4.84 -9.59
CA LEU A 125 -7.46 -6.10 -10.33
C LEU A 125 -8.80 -6.33 -11.04
N TRP A 126 -9.93 -5.88 -10.46
CA TRP A 126 -11.24 -5.99 -11.10
C TRP A 126 -11.49 -4.86 -12.10
N ASP A 127 -11.16 -3.61 -11.77
CA ASP A 127 -11.32 -2.46 -12.68
C ASP A 127 -10.61 -2.70 -14.02
N ILE A 128 -9.36 -3.18 -13.98
CA ILE A 128 -8.54 -3.35 -15.19
C ILE A 128 -8.86 -4.61 -15.99
N SER A 129 -9.71 -5.51 -15.49
CA SER A 129 -9.96 -6.81 -16.13
C SER A 129 -11.44 -7.12 -16.40
N ARG A 130 -12.40 -6.54 -15.68
CA ARG A 130 -13.82 -6.96 -15.72
C ARG A 130 -14.77 -6.02 -16.48
N TYR A 131 -14.32 -4.82 -16.88
CA TYR A 131 -15.19 -3.78 -17.43
C TYR A 131 -14.85 -3.39 -18.87
N SER A 132 -13.58 -3.09 -19.15
CA SER A 132 -13.14 -2.57 -20.45
C SER A 132 -11.79 -3.15 -20.83
N ARG A 133 -11.59 -3.43 -22.12
CA ARG A 133 -10.27 -3.79 -22.67
C ARG A 133 -9.31 -2.60 -22.66
N ASN A 134 -9.84 -1.37 -22.77
CA ASN A 134 -9.08 -0.13 -22.65
C ASN A 134 -9.33 0.50 -21.27
N TRP A 135 -9.04 -0.27 -20.21
CA TRP A 135 -9.28 0.13 -18.82
C TRP A 135 -8.63 1.45 -18.44
N THR A 136 -7.57 1.87 -19.15
CA THR A 136 -6.76 3.05 -18.84
C THR A 136 -7.54 4.36 -18.79
N GLY A 137 -8.61 4.53 -19.57
CA GLY A 137 -9.45 5.74 -19.49
C GLY A 137 -10.36 5.66 -18.25
N ASP A 138 -11.29 4.71 -18.32
CA ASP A 138 -12.34 4.48 -17.33
C ASP A 138 -11.80 4.36 -15.89
N TYR A 139 -10.68 3.67 -15.69
CA TYR A 139 -10.11 3.46 -14.37
C TYR A 139 -9.53 4.75 -13.76
N LYS A 140 -8.88 5.59 -14.59
CA LYS A 140 -8.34 6.88 -14.13
C LYS A 140 -9.45 7.82 -13.70
N GLU A 141 -10.48 7.95 -14.54
CA GLU A 141 -11.65 8.77 -14.23
C GLU A 141 -12.39 8.27 -12.98
N SER A 142 -12.57 6.96 -12.85
CA SER A 142 -13.20 6.34 -11.68
C SER A 142 -12.39 6.58 -10.40
N LEU A 143 -11.05 6.54 -10.47
CA LEU A 143 -10.18 6.85 -9.33
C LEU A 143 -10.27 8.33 -8.91
N HIS A 144 -10.21 9.27 -9.86
CA HIS A 144 -10.38 10.71 -9.59
C HIS A 144 -11.68 10.97 -8.81
N ARG A 145 -12.83 10.52 -9.34
CA ARG A 145 -14.14 10.68 -8.69
C ARG A 145 -14.18 10.06 -7.30
N CYS A 146 -13.64 8.85 -7.14
CA CYS A 146 -13.60 8.16 -5.84
C CYS A 146 -12.75 8.94 -4.81
N PHE A 147 -11.57 9.42 -5.21
CA PHE A 147 -10.68 10.15 -4.30
C PHE A 147 -11.21 11.55 -3.96
N GLU A 148 -11.89 12.23 -4.90
CA GLU A 148 -12.59 13.49 -4.66
C GLU A 148 -13.72 13.33 -3.64
N GLU A 149 -14.60 12.36 -3.83
CA GLU A 149 -15.69 12.07 -2.90
C GLU A 149 -15.18 11.67 -1.50
N LEU A 150 -14.16 10.80 -1.42
CA LEU A 150 -13.55 10.43 -0.14
C LEU A 150 -12.97 11.66 0.59
N LYS A 151 -12.29 12.56 -0.12
CA LYS A 151 -11.74 13.81 0.45
C LYS A 151 -12.82 14.81 0.84
N ALA A 152 -14.01 14.77 0.24
CA ALA A 152 -15.14 15.64 0.58
C ALA A 152 -15.98 15.13 1.76
N ILE A 153 -16.07 13.81 1.96
CA ILE A 153 -16.99 13.17 2.92
C ILE A 153 -16.33 12.81 4.25
N LEU A 154 -15.03 12.49 4.22
CA LEU A 154 -14.27 12.03 5.38
C LEU A 154 -13.55 13.18 6.10
N PRO A 155 -13.46 13.15 7.44
CA PRO A 155 -12.61 14.05 8.22
C PRO A 155 -11.14 14.02 7.75
N GLU A 156 -10.42 15.12 7.96
CA GLU A 156 -9.01 15.24 7.55
C GLU A 156 -8.10 14.25 8.32
N GLU A 157 -8.54 13.84 9.50
CA GLU A 157 -7.89 12.89 10.41
C GLU A 157 -8.07 11.43 9.97
N THR A 158 -9.03 11.13 9.08
CA THR A 158 -9.25 9.76 8.60
C THR A 158 -8.06 9.29 7.77
N LEU A 159 -7.46 8.17 8.17
CA LEU A 159 -6.35 7.54 7.47
C LEU A 159 -6.87 6.72 6.27
N VAL A 160 -6.91 7.36 5.10
CA VAL A 160 -7.29 6.69 3.84
C VAL A 160 -6.04 6.10 3.19
N ILE A 161 -5.95 4.76 3.20
CA ILE A 161 -4.84 3.98 2.65
C ILE A 161 -5.24 3.36 1.31
N TRP A 162 -4.61 3.83 0.23
CA TRP A 162 -4.62 3.17 -1.07
C TRP A 162 -3.58 2.04 -1.09
N ASN A 163 -4.06 0.80 -1.09
CA ASN A 163 -3.22 -0.39 -1.22
C ASN A 163 -2.95 -0.68 -2.70
N LEU A 164 -1.68 -0.80 -3.08
CA LEU A 164 -1.33 -1.29 -4.42
C LEU A 164 -1.51 -2.82 -4.51
N THR A 165 -1.86 -3.33 -5.69
CA THR A 165 -2.11 -4.77 -5.87
C THR A 165 -0.80 -5.56 -5.92
N MET A 166 -0.73 -6.65 -5.15
CA MET A 166 0.42 -7.55 -5.07
C MET A 166 0.82 -8.18 -6.42
N PRO A 167 2.05 -8.71 -6.56
CA PRO A 167 2.52 -9.26 -7.83
C PRO A 167 1.72 -10.49 -8.27
N LEU A 168 1.18 -10.46 -9.49
CA LEU A 168 0.47 -11.60 -10.08
C LEU A 168 1.43 -12.65 -10.64
N GLY A 169 0.97 -13.90 -10.69
CA GLY A 169 1.66 -15.00 -11.35
C GLY A 169 1.57 -14.90 -12.87
N GLU A 170 2.48 -15.59 -13.56
CA GLU A 170 2.45 -15.75 -15.02
C GLU A 170 1.21 -16.53 -15.50
N LYS A 171 0.75 -17.49 -14.68
CA LYS A 171 -0.42 -18.33 -14.98
C LYS A 171 -1.50 -18.04 -13.94
N ILE A 172 -2.54 -17.34 -14.37
CA ILE A 172 -3.71 -16.97 -13.55
C ILE A 172 -4.81 -18.02 -13.73
N LYS A 173 -5.48 -18.43 -12.64
CA LYS A 173 -6.54 -19.44 -12.64
C LYS A 173 -7.66 -19.14 -11.63
N GLY A 174 -8.75 -19.91 -11.70
CA GLY A 174 -9.83 -19.89 -10.71
C GLY A 174 -10.90 -18.82 -10.98
N GLY A 175 -11.91 -18.75 -10.12
CA GLY A 175 -13.16 -18.00 -10.36
C GLY A 175 -13.06 -16.46 -10.49
N PHE A 176 -11.86 -15.89 -10.36
CA PHE A 176 -11.58 -14.52 -10.80
C PHE A 176 -11.55 -14.43 -12.34
N LEU A 177 -10.85 -15.36 -12.97
CA LEU A 177 -10.65 -15.45 -14.42
C LEU A 177 -11.83 -16.17 -15.07
N VAL A 178 -12.94 -15.47 -15.17
CA VAL A 178 -14.14 -15.92 -15.89
C VAL A 178 -13.85 -16.01 -17.42
N PRO A 179 -14.59 -16.83 -18.18
CA PRO A 179 -14.30 -17.09 -19.60
C PRO A 179 -14.15 -15.82 -20.45
N GLU A 180 -14.96 -14.79 -20.16
CA GLU A 180 -15.01 -13.52 -20.87
C GLU A 180 -13.68 -12.73 -20.81
N ILE A 181 -12.83 -13.01 -19.80
CA ILE A 181 -11.58 -12.30 -19.56
C ILE A 181 -10.34 -13.20 -19.65
N GLN A 182 -10.52 -14.48 -19.99
CA GLN A 182 -9.45 -15.47 -20.04
C GLN A 182 -8.34 -15.07 -21.03
N HIS A 183 -8.68 -14.35 -22.10
CA HIS A 183 -7.73 -13.82 -23.09
C HIS A 183 -6.79 -12.73 -22.53
N MET A 184 -7.12 -12.10 -21.40
CA MET A 184 -6.29 -11.06 -20.78
C MET A 184 -5.23 -11.62 -19.81
N ALA A 185 -5.31 -12.91 -19.45
CA ALA A 185 -4.55 -13.49 -18.33
C ALA A 185 -3.03 -13.33 -18.43
N SER A 186 -2.47 -13.45 -19.64
CA SER A 186 -1.02 -13.34 -19.90
C SER A 186 -0.49 -11.90 -19.71
N GLN A 187 -1.32 -10.91 -20.02
CA GLN A 187 -0.96 -9.49 -20.01
C GLN A 187 -1.24 -8.84 -18.64
N LEU A 188 -2.24 -9.34 -17.90
CA LEU A 188 -2.76 -8.75 -16.67
C LEU A 188 -1.69 -8.48 -15.59
N ARG A 189 -0.62 -9.29 -15.51
CA ARG A 189 0.48 -9.06 -14.57
C ARG A 189 1.26 -7.77 -14.85
N PHE A 190 1.35 -7.36 -16.12
CA PHE A 190 2.01 -6.13 -16.55
C PHE A 190 1.07 -4.92 -16.45
N ASP A 191 -0.22 -5.15 -16.69
CA ASP A 191 -1.25 -4.12 -16.55
C ASP A 191 -1.42 -3.72 -15.07
N VAL A 192 -1.35 -4.67 -14.13
CA VAL A 192 -1.27 -4.37 -12.69
C VAL A 192 -0.09 -3.47 -12.35
N ILE A 193 1.08 -3.64 -12.97
CA ILE A 193 2.25 -2.79 -12.72
C ILE A 193 2.00 -1.33 -13.17
N GLU A 194 1.35 -1.15 -14.33
CA GLU A 194 0.97 0.17 -14.84
C GLU A 194 -0.16 0.82 -14.03
N ALA A 195 -1.18 0.04 -13.69
CA ALA A 195 -2.32 0.46 -12.88
C ALA A 195 -1.89 0.85 -11.46
N ASN A 196 -0.97 0.10 -10.85
CA ASN A 196 -0.35 0.44 -9.56
C ASN A 196 0.45 1.75 -9.65
N PHE A 197 1.27 1.92 -10.70
CA PHE A 197 2.05 3.14 -10.89
C PHE A 197 1.14 4.37 -11.02
N PHE A 198 0.11 4.29 -11.87
CA PHE A 198 -0.85 5.38 -12.02
C PHE A 198 -1.61 5.65 -10.72
N SER A 199 -2.25 4.63 -10.14
CA SER A 199 -3.15 4.80 -8.99
C SER A 199 -2.41 5.23 -7.73
N GLY A 200 -1.18 4.74 -7.51
CA GLY A 200 -0.32 5.21 -6.42
C GLY A 200 0.13 6.66 -6.61
N THR A 201 0.55 7.05 -7.82
CA THR A 201 0.89 8.45 -8.12
C THR A 201 -0.31 9.38 -7.93
N LEU A 202 -1.50 8.91 -8.32
CA LEU A 202 -2.74 9.68 -8.15
C LEU A 202 -3.14 9.80 -6.67
N ALA A 203 -3.06 8.71 -5.90
CA ALA A 203 -3.40 8.71 -4.48
C ALA A 203 -2.52 9.71 -3.69
N ASP A 204 -1.21 9.74 -3.94
CA ASP A 204 -0.30 10.74 -3.36
C ASP A 204 -0.68 12.18 -3.76
N ALA A 205 -1.08 12.42 -5.02
CA ALA A 205 -1.55 13.73 -5.47
C ALA A 205 -2.83 14.22 -4.77
N TYR A 206 -3.69 13.30 -4.31
CA TYR A 206 -4.85 13.60 -3.45
C TYR A 206 -4.51 13.65 -1.95
N ASN A 207 -3.23 13.49 -1.59
CA ASN A 207 -2.73 13.37 -0.22
C ASN A 207 -3.39 12.20 0.55
N LEU A 208 -3.54 11.05 -0.13
CA LEU A 208 -3.91 9.77 0.48
C LEU A 208 -2.64 8.96 0.75
N ASP A 209 -2.67 8.11 1.78
CA ASP A 209 -1.56 7.24 2.10
C ASP A 209 -1.46 6.09 1.09
N VAL A 210 -0.23 5.74 0.67
CA VAL A 210 0.00 4.66 -0.32
C VAL A 210 0.82 3.53 0.30
N VAL A 211 0.25 2.33 0.36
CA VAL A 211 0.94 1.12 0.81
C VAL A 211 1.23 0.21 -0.39
N ASP A 212 2.51 0.18 -0.79
CA ASP A 212 2.98 -0.61 -1.93
C ASP A 212 3.16 -2.10 -1.58
N LEU A 213 2.05 -2.85 -1.58
CA LEU A 213 2.08 -4.30 -1.43
C LEU A 213 2.75 -5.00 -2.62
N HIS A 214 2.87 -4.36 -3.79
CA HIS A 214 3.61 -4.93 -4.92
C HIS A 214 5.10 -5.02 -4.55
N PHE A 215 5.68 -3.91 -4.11
CA PHE A 215 7.04 -3.84 -3.62
C PHE A 215 7.26 -4.73 -2.40
N HIS A 216 6.39 -4.69 -1.39
CA HIS A 216 6.58 -5.47 -0.15
C HIS A 216 6.66 -6.99 -0.37
N PHE A 217 6.03 -7.52 -1.43
CA PHE A 217 5.88 -8.96 -1.68
C PHE A 217 6.63 -9.49 -2.90
N ARG A 218 7.31 -8.64 -3.70
CA ARG A 218 8.14 -9.04 -4.86
C ARG A 218 9.21 -10.11 -4.56
N PHE A 219 9.72 -10.16 -3.33
CA PHE A 219 10.69 -11.17 -2.88
C PHE A 219 10.05 -12.29 -2.02
N SER A 220 8.73 -12.42 -2.07
CA SER A 220 7.98 -13.44 -1.32
C SER A 220 7.06 -14.26 -2.23
N LEU A 221 7.33 -14.31 -3.54
CA LEU A 221 6.50 -14.97 -4.56
C LEU A 221 6.20 -16.45 -4.26
N HIS A 222 7.05 -17.14 -3.50
CA HIS A 222 6.82 -18.50 -3.00
C HIS A 222 5.61 -18.64 -2.05
N ARG A 223 5.08 -17.51 -1.55
CA ARG A 223 3.86 -17.41 -0.71
C ARG A 223 2.59 -17.22 -1.52
N ARG A 224 2.71 -16.93 -2.81
CA ARG A 224 1.57 -16.82 -3.73
C ARG A 224 1.05 -18.22 -4.05
N THR A 225 -0.27 -18.38 -4.09
CA THR A 225 -0.90 -19.67 -4.41
C THR A 225 -0.71 -20.02 -5.89
N ASN A 226 -0.88 -21.31 -6.22
CA ASN A 226 -0.77 -21.85 -7.58
C ASN A 226 -1.85 -21.33 -8.56
N ASP A 227 -2.80 -20.49 -8.10
CA ASP A 227 -3.75 -19.78 -8.96
C ASP A 227 -3.22 -18.43 -9.49
N GLY A 228 -2.05 -17.98 -9.02
CA GLY A 228 -1.38 -16.77 -9.50
C GLY A 228 -1.95 -15.46 -8.96
N VAL A 229 -2.96 -15.47 -8.10
CA VAL A 229 -3.65 -14.27 -7.59
C VAL A 229 -3.68 -14.22 -6.06
N HIS A 230 -4.03 -15.32 -5.40
CA HIS A 230 -4.14 -15.36 -3.93
C HIS A 230 -2.80 -15.66 -3.26
N TRP A 231 -2.76 -15.49 -1.94
CA TRP A 231 -1.54 -15.59 -1.13
C TRP A 231 -1.82 -16.40 0.15
N ASP A 232 -0.79 -17.03 0.70
CA ASP A 232 -0.91 -17.84 1.91
C ASP A 232 -1.23 -17.00 3.17
N ASN A 233 -1.60 -17.68 4.25
CA ASN A 233 -1.94 -17.03 5.51
C ASN A 233 -0.77 -16.26 6.14
N VAL A 234 0.47 -16.68 5.91
CA VAL A 234 1.69 -15.99 6.39
C VAL A 234 1.88 -14.67 5.66
N ALA A 235 1.68 -14.63 4.35
CA ALA A 235 1.69 -13.41 3.56
C ALA A 235 0.54 -12.48 3.96
N LEU A 236 -0.67 -13.00 4.18
CA LEU A 236 -1.81 -12.19 4.61
C LEU A 236 -1.57 -11.53 5.98
N ARG A 237 -1.09 -12.27 6.99
CA ARG A 237 -0.68 -11.67 8.28
C ARG A 237 0.44 -10.64 8.12
N ARG A 238 1.31 -10.80 7.12
CA ARG A 238 2.31 -9.79 6.76
C ARG A 238 1.68 -8.53 6.16
N ILE A 239 0.63 -8.63 5.35
CA ILE A 239 -0.13 -7.47 4.84
C ILE A 239 -0.76 -6.73 6.01
N THR A 240 -1.53 -7.42 6.86
CA THR A 240 -2.14 -6.84 8.07
C THR A 240 -1.09 -6.17 8.96
N SER A 241 0.07 -6.82 9.16
CA SER A 241 1.18 -6.24 9.92
C SER A 241 1.81 -5.00 9.27
N VAL A 242 1.83 -4.90 7.93
CA VAL A 242 2.28 -3.69 7.22
C VAL A 242 1.26 -2.56 7.40
N LEU A 243 -0.04 -2.83 7.24
CA LEU A 243 -1.10 -1.84 7.41
C LEU A 243 -1.17 -1.30 8.84
N LEU A 244 -1.09 -2.16 9.85
CA LEU A 244 -1.09 -1.74 11.27
C LEU A 244 0.18 -0.96 11.64
N ARG A 245 1.34 -1.33 11.08
CA ARG A 245 2.58 -0.52 11.24
C ARG A 245 2.45 0.84 10.57
N HIS A 246 1.84 0.90 9.38
CA HIS A 246 1.60 2.15 8.67
C HIS A 246 0.67 3.08 9.46
N ALA A 247 -0.44 2.55 10.01
CA ALA A 247 -1.32 3.32 10.88
C ALA A 247 -0.64 3.79 12.17
N ALA A 248 0.19 2.95 12.79
CA ALA A 248 0.97 3.33 13.96
C ALA A 248 1.99 4.44 13.64
N ASP A 249 2.72 4.33 12.52
CA ASP A 249 3.66 5.35 12.05
C ASP A 249 2.92 6.67 11.72
N ALA A 250 1.76 6.62 11.07
CA ALA A 250 0.93 7.78 10.72
C ALA A 250 0.34 8.51 11.95
N TRP A 251 0.02 7.77 13.01
CA TRP A 251 -0.44 8.33 14.29
C TRP A 251 0.70 8.66 15.27
N GLY A 252 1.96 8.42 14.90
CA GLY A 252 3.13 8.65 15.78
C GLY A 252 3.21 7.72 16.99
N VAL A 253 2.53 6.57 16.95
CA VAL A 253 2.43 5.62 18.07
C VAL A 253 3.43 4.48 17.90
N ALA A 254 4.26 4.23 18.91
CA ALA A 254 5.15 3.08 18.91
C ALA A 254 4.39 1.77 19.21
N LEU A 255 4.46 0.79 18.31
CA LEU A 255 4.00 -0.58 18.58
C LEU A 255 4.95 -1.29 19.57
N THR A 256 4.79 -0.99 20.85
CA THR A 256 5.55 -1.62 21.93
C THR A 256 5.21 -3.11 22.02
N SER A 257 6.22 -3.93 22.29
CA SER A 257 5.98 -5.27 22.84
C SER A 257 5.63 -5.12 24.33
N PRO A 258 4.95 -6.10 24.96
CA PRO A 258 4.93 -6.17 26.41
C PRO A 258 6.37 -6.11 26.96
N PRO A 259 6.63 -5.43 28.09
CA PRO A 259 7.90 -5.57 28.76
C PRO A 259 8.10 -7.04 29.11
N ASP A 260 9.26 -7.60 28.73
CA ASP A 260 9.69 -8.92 29.22
C ASP A 260 9.65 -8.88 30.76
N ALA A 261 9.46 -10.04 31.43
CA ALA A 261 9.42 -10.15 32.89
C ALA A 261 10.71 -9.70 33.64
N SER A 262 11.71 -9.21 32.90
CA SER A 262 12.92 -8.55 33.40
C SER A 262 12.84 -7.02 33.46
N GLY A 263 11.69 -6.41 33.12
CA GLY A 263 11.46 -4.96 33.20
C GLY A 263 12.22 -4.11 32.16
N LYS A 264 12.91 -4.75 31.19
CA LYS A 264 13.70 -4.04 30.17
C LYS A 264 12.86 -3.77 28.93
N ASN A 265 12.40 -2.52 28.80
CA ASN A 265 11.85 -2.01 27.53
C ASN A 265 12.92 -2.08 26.43
N LYS A 266 12.82 -3.06 25.53
CA LYS A 266 13.57 -3.05 24.26
C LYS A 266 12.90 -2.06 23.30
N THR A 267 13.13 -0.77 23.53
CA THR A 267 12.73 0.26 22.58
C THR A 267 13.56 0.08 21.31
N THR A 268 12.93 -0.36 20.21
CA THR A 268 13.56 -0.34 18.88
C THR A 268 13.62 1.09 18.34
N HIS A 269 14.48 1.91 18.93
CA HIS A 269 14.89 3.18 18.34
C HIS A 269 15.60 2.88 17.02
N THR A 270 14.97 3.25 15.92
CA THR A 270 15.60 3.18 14.60
C THR A 270 16.35 4.50 14.39
N ASN A 271 17.56 4.61 14.94
CA ASN A 271 18.40 5.80 14.81
C ASN A 271 18.85 6.00 13.36
N MET A 272 18.06 6.71 12.55
CA MET A 272 18.45 7.20 11.22
C MET A 272 19.30 8.47 11.33
N LEU A 273 20.45 8.38 12.00
CA LEU A 273 21.41 9.49 12.14
C LEU A 273 22.87 9.04 11.97
N GLN A 274 23.13 8.15 11.00
CA GLN A 274 24.50 7.79 10.60
C GLN A 274 24.63 7.30 9.14
N ILE A 275 24.01 8.00 8.18
CA ILE A 275 24.23 7.76 6.73
C ILE A 275 24.41 9.09 6.00
N SER A 276 25.54 9.75 6.22
CA SER A 276 25.89 11.03 5.57
C SER A 276 27.36 11.16 5.15
N LEU A 277 28.26 10.24 5.52
CA LEU A 277 29.68 10.31 5.14
C LEU A 277 30.13 9.48 3.91
N PRO A 278 29.62 8.27 3.58
CA PRO A 278 30.25 7.46 2.53
C PRO A 278 29.92 7.92 1.09
N ILE A 279 28.85 8.70 0.88
CA ILE A 279 28.44 9.16 -0.45
C ILE A 279 29.34 10.30 -0.96
N PHE A 280 29.87 11.13 -0.07
CA PHE A 280 30.68 12.30 -0.44
C PHE A 280 32.08 11.93 -0.97
N LEU A 281 32.67 10.86 -0.44
CA LEU A 281 33.99 10.36 -0.86
C LEU A 281 33.96 9.69 -2.24
N VAL A 282 32.88 9.00 -2.59
CA VAL A 282 32.71 8.42 -3.94
C VAL A 282 32.56 9.53 -4.99
N TYR A 283 31.90 10.64 -4.63
CA TYR A 283 31.72 11.78 -5.53
C TYR A 283 33.02 12.53 -5.83
N THR A 284 33.91 12.68 -4.84
CA THR A 284 35.21 13.36 -5.06
C THR A 284 36.23 12.47 -5.78
N TRP A 285 36.16 11.14 -5.62
CA TRP A 285 37.08 10.24 -6.33
C TRP A 285 36.81 10.18 -7.85
N CYS A 286 35.54 10.14 -8.26
CA CYS A 286 35.15 10.16 -9.68
C CYS A 286 35.43 11.49 -10.41
N LEU A 287 35.57 12.61 -9.69
CA LEU A 287 35.83 13.92 -10.29
C LEU A 287 37.33 14.23 -10.50
N LEU A 288 38.23 13.43 -9.91
CA LEU A 288 39.68 13.66 -9.98
C LEU A 288 40.43 12.64 -10.86
N TYR A 289 39.78 11.54 -11.28
CA TYR A 289 40.41 10.48 -12.07
C TYR A 289 39.47 9.90 -13.15
N THR A 290 39.33 10.62 -14.27
CA THR A 290 39.03 9.99 -15.57
C THR A 290 39.89 10.60 -16.67
N ASP A 291 40.98 9.91 -16.99
CA ASP A 291 41.68 10.08 -18.26
C ASP A 291 40.79 9.58 -19.42
N THR A 292 41.07 10.04 -20.64
CA THR A 292 40.16 10.18 -21.78
C THR A 292 39.72 8.90 -22.51
N ALA A 293 39.61 7.76 -21.81
CA ALA A 293 39.36 6.44 -22.42
C ALA A 293 38.04 5.73 -22.01
N LEU A 294 37.14 6.37 -21.24
CA LEU A 294 35.93 5.72 -20.68
C LEU A 294 34.57 6.41 -20.97
N GLU A 295 34.52 7.38 -21.88
CA GLU A 295 33.27 8.11 -22.21
C GLU A 295 32.13 7.21 -22.75
N SER A 296 32.44 6.09 -23.42
CA SER A 296 31.43 5.20 -24.02
C SER A 296 30.62 4.36 -23.01
N ILE A 297 31.11 4.22 -21.77
CA ILE A 297 30.46 3.39 -20.73
C ILE A 297 29.66 4.24 -19.74
N PHE A 298 30.07 5.48 -19.48
CA PHE A 298 29.46 6.34 -18.46
C PHE A 298 28.47 7.41 -18.99
N PHE A 299 28.32 7.55 -20.31
CA PHE A 299 27.33 8.44 -20.91
C PHE A 299 25.88 8.25 -20.40
N PRO A 300 25.37 7.01 -20.19
CA PRO A 300 24.03 6.81 -19.62
C PRO A 300 23.91 7.31 -18.17
N LEU A 301 25.00 7.29 -17.41
CA LEU A 301 25.03 7.67 -16.01
C LEU A 301 25.15 9.20 -15.83
N LYS A 302 25.93 9.87 -16.71
CA LYS A 302 25.99 11.34 -16.77
C LYS A 302 24.60 11.96 -17.00
N CYS A 303 23.81 11.42 -17.92
CA CYS A 303 22.45 11.92 -18.19
C CYS A 303 21.49 11.80 -16.99
N VAL A 304 21.62 10.74 -16.18
CA VAL A 304 20.80 10.55 -14.96
C VAL A 304 21.23 11.52 -13.85
N LEU A 305 22.53 11.79 -13.71
CA LEU A 305 23.07 12.66 -12.65
C LEU A 305 22.92 14.16 -12.96
N LEU A 306 23.05 14.57 -14.23
CA LEU A 306 22.82 15.96 -14.64
C LEU A 306 21.36 16.39 -14.43
N PHE A 307 20.41 15.48 -14.61
CA PHE A 307 18.99 15.74 -14.32
C PHE A 307 18.69 15.95 -12.83
N ALA A 308 19.47 15.29 -11.94
CA ALA A 308 19.32 15.45 -10.50
C ALA A 308 19.92 16.77 -9.97
N SER A 309 20.99 17.26 -10.60
CA SER A 309 21.70 18.47 -10.19
C SER A 309 21.04 19.77 -10.65
N SER A 310 20.13 19.74 -11.64
CA SER A 310 19.32 20.91 -12.02
C SER A 310 18.14 21.21 -11.08
N VAL A 311 17.86 20.34 -10.09
CA VAL A 311 16.69 20.43 -9.20
C VAL A 311 17.06 20.87 -7.77
N PHE A 312 18.32 20.76 -7.37
CA PHE A 312 18.79 21.08 -6.02
C PHE A 312 19.96 22.06 -6.05
N GLY A 313 19.66 23.34 -5.79
CA GLY A 313 20.67 24.39 -5.69
C GLY A 313 21.26 24.56 -4.29
N ILE A 314 22.46 25.17 -4.27
CA ILE A 314 23.06 26.00 -3.20
C ILE A 314 24.00 25.32 -2.18
N PHE A 315 25.29 25.66 -2.32
CA PHE A 315 26.35 25.97 -1.35
C PHE A 315 26.38 25.38 0.08
N GLY A 316 27.58 24.94 0.50
CA GLY A 316 28.26 25.64 1.60
C GLY A 316 28.84 24.88 2.81
N ARG A 317 30.13 24.50 2.73
CA ARG A 317 31.16 24.49 3.81
C ARG A 317 31.16 23.50 5.00
N SER A 318 32.38 22.98 5.24
CA SER A 318 33.03 22.58 6.52
C SER A 318 32.90 21.13 7.04
N ALA A 319 34.06 20.46 7.14
CA ALA A 319 34.36 19.25 7.94
C ALA A 319 35.29 19.65 9.14
N PRO A 320 35.71 18.80 10.11
CA PRO A 320 36.25 17.42 9.99
C PRO A 320 35.43 16.38 10.82
N SER A 321 35.87 15.21 11.30
CA SER A 321 37.16 14.48 11.32
C SER A 321 36.97 12.94 11.29
N GLU A 322 38.06 12.18 11.39
CA GLU A 322 38.10 10.69 11.36
C GLU A 322 38.38 10.08 12.75
N ASP A 323 37.92 8.82 12.99
CA ASP A 323 38.82 7.71 13.38
C ASP A 323 38.16 6.31 13.25
N SER A 324 39.01 5.28 13.09
CA SER A 324 38.81 3.82 13.23
C SER A 324 38.07 3.01 12.14
N LEU A 325 38.78 2.02 11.58
CA LEU A 325 38.36 1.02 10.59
C LEU A 325 38.05 -0.34 11.22
N GLN A 326 37.03 -1.06 10.73
CA GLN A 326 36.93 -2.53 10.79
C GLN A 326 36.19 -3.11 9.55
N ARG A 327 36.53 -4.37 9.18
CA ARG A 327 36.17 -5.02 7.89
C ARG A 327 34.74 -5.61 7.85
N PRO A 328 34.17 -5.86 6.66
CA PRO A 328 32.71 -6.00 6.49
C PRO A 328 32.16 -7.40 6.76
N GLN A 329 30.89 -7.46 7.18
CA GLN A 329 30.03 -8.63 7.09
C GLN A 329 28.73 -8.27 6.33
N GLY A 330 28.51 -8.96 5.20
CA GLY A 330 27.20 -9.16 4.55
C GLY A 330 26.33 -7.93 4.26
N ASP A 331 26.44 -7.38 3.05
CA ASP A 331 25.62 -6.24 2.60
C ASP A 331 24.10 -6.52 2.66
N PRO A 332 23.31 -5.71 3.37
CA PRO A 332 21.87 -5.64 3.15
C PRO A 332 21.55 -4.81 1.90
N LEU A 333 20.61 -5.30 1.08
CA LEU A 333 20.13 -4.65 -0.15
C LEU A 333 19.79 -3.15 0.03
N PRO A 334 20.08 -2.29 -0.96
CA PRO A 334 19.94 -0.85 -0.84
C PRO A 334 18.49 -0.40 -0.60
N SER A 335 18.35 0.58 0.29
CA SER A 335 17.08 1.25 0.59
C SER A 335 16.65 2.23 -0.52
N PHE A 336 15.36 2.52 -0.52
CA PHE A 336 14.58 3.17 -1.57
C PHE A 336 15.10 4.56 -2.05
N PRO A 337 14.95 4.92 -3.35
CA PRO A 337 14.99 6.31 -3.79
C PRO A 337 13.87 7.11 -3.10
N ARG A 338 14.15 8.35 -2.70
CA ARG A 338 13.36 9.13 -1.73
C ARG A 338 12.05 9.73 -2.28
N LEU A 339 11.24 8.95 -3.00
CA LEU A 339 9.98 9.40 -3.63
C LEU A 339 8.74 9.19 -2.75
N TRP A 340 8.61 8.03 -2.07
CA TRP A 340 7.38 7.65 -1.35
C TRP A 340 7.58 7.46 0.17
N ARG A 341 8.46 8.27 0.77
CA ARG A 341 8.52 8.50 2.22
C ARG A 341 8.60 10.00 2.49
N ARG A 342 7.44 10.66 2.57
CA ARG A 342 7.35 11.86 3.40
C ARG A 342 7.41 11.42 4.86
N PRO A 343 8.20 12.08 5.73
CA PRO A 343 7.88 12.10 7.15
C PRO A 343 6.47 12.70 7.30
N VAL A 344 5.56 11.98 7.94
CA VAL A 344 4.27 12.56 8.34
C VAL A 344 4.58 13.65 9.38
N PRO A 345 4.30 14.94 9.13
CA PRO A 345 4.50 15.96 10.14
C PRO A 345 3.52 15.69 11.30
N PRO A 346 3.93 15.83 12.57
CA PRO A 346 3.01 15.67 13.69
C PRO A 346 1.91 16.73 13.59
N ARG A 347 0.64 16.29 13.48
CA ARG A 347 -0.50 17.20 13.44
C ARG A 347 -0.76 17.79 14.83
N THR A 348 -0.12 18.90 15.13
CA THR A 348 -0.39 19.70 16.33
C THR A 348 -1.64 20.56 16.12
N THR A 349 -2.52 20.60 17.12
CA THR A 349 -3.73 21.43 17.13
C THR A 349 -3.40 22.93 17.17
N ALA A 350 -3.50 23.61 16.03
CA ALA A 350 -3.43 25.07 15.96
C ALA A 350 -4.35 25.58 14.83
N SER A 351 -5.11 26.64 15.11
CA SER A 351 -6.12 27.21 14.20
C SER A 351 -5.52 27.79 12.92
N PRO A 352 -6.20 27.72 11.76
CA PRO A 352 -5.64 28.14 10.49
C PRO A 352 -5.73 29.66 10.26
N PRO A 353 -4.71 30.31 9.66
CA PRO A 353 -4.89 31.57 8.96
C PRO A 353 -5.54 31.35 7.59
N HIS A 354 -6.18 32.39 7.03
CA HIS A 354 -6.86 32.33 5.72
C HIS A 354 -5.91 31.89 4.58
N VAL A 355 -6.40 30.97 3.75
CA VAL A 355 -5.73 30.50 2.53
C VAL A 355 -6.44 31.07 1.29
N PRO A 356 -5.73 31.73 0.35
CA PRO A 356 -6.31 32.11 -0.94
C PRO A 356 -6.56 30.87 -1.82
N THR A 357 -7.67 30.85 -2.53
CA THR A 357 -8.06 29.77 -3.45
C THR A 357 -7.08 29.64 -4.63
N CYS A 358 -6.20 28.65 -4.60
CA CYS A 358 -5.49 28.21 -5.81
C CYS A 358 -6.39 27.32 -6.68
N PRO A 359 -6.29 27.39 -8.02
CA PRO A 359 -6.95 26.43 -8.91
C PRO A 359 -6.34 25.03 -8.74
N PRO A 360 -7.07 23.95 -9.11
CA PRO A 360 -6.55 22.60 -9.02
C PRO A 360 -5.32 22.41 -9.93
N PRO A 361 -4.33 21.59 -9.53
CA PRO A 361 -3.14 21.36 -10.33
C PRO A 361 -3.52 20.70 -11.67
N SER A 362 -3.05 21.30 -12.76
CA SER A 362 -3.20 20.76 -14.12
C SER A 362 -2.68 19.33 -14.19
N SER A 363 -3.43 18.43 -14.83
CA SER A 363 -3.14 17.00 -14.89
C SER A 363 -1.69 16.70 -15.31
N THR A 364 -0.94 16.06 -14.41
CA THR A 364 0.43 15.63 -14.65
C THR A 364 0.42 14.55 -15.73
N THR A 365 0.66 14.96 -16.98
CA THR A 365 0.68 14.05 -18.12
C THR A 365 1.96 13.21 -18.03
N LEU A 366 1.84 12.05 -17.37
CA LEU A 366 2.93 11.10 -17.18
C LEU A 366 3.49 10.66 -18.53
N THR A 367 4.81 10.72 -18.68
CA THR A 367 5.48 10.34 -19.92
C THR A 367 5.48 8.82 -20.10
N LYS A 368 5.38 8.35 -21.36
CA LYS A 368 5.52 6.92 -21.70
C LYS A 368 6.83 6.32 -21.18
N LEU A 369 7.88 7.14 -21.05
CA LEU A 369 9.19 6.76 -20.53
C LEU A 369 9.15 6.40 -19.04
N GLN A 370 8.47 7.19 -18.20
CA GLN A 370 8.35 6.91 -16.76
C GLN A 370 7.64 5.56 -16.50
N VAL A 371 6.55 5.30 -17.23
CA VAL A 371 5.83 4.02 -17.17
C VAL A 371 6.70 2.86 -17.64
N SER A 372 7.47 3.05 -18.72
CA SER A 372 8.38 2.03 -19.26
C SER A 372 9.50 1.66 -18.27
N LEU A 373 10.15 2.66 -17.65
CA LEU A 373 11.20 2.44 -16.65
C LEU A 373 10.66 1.74 -15.40
N TRP A 374 9.47 2.11 -14.93
CA TRP A 374 8.82 1.44 -13.81
C TRP A 374 8.47 -0.02 -14.15
N LYS A 375 7.88 -0.27 -15.34
CA LYS A 375 7.65 -1.63 -15.85
C LYS A 375 8.94 -2.45 -15.89
N GLN A 376 10.05 -1.89 -16.34
CA GLN A 376 11.34 -2.58 -16.40
C GLN A 376 11.93 -2.87 -15.00
N ALA A 377 11.69 -2.01 -14.01
CA ALA A 377 12.10 -2.23 -12.63
C ALA A 377 11.30 -3.36 -11.95
N CYS A 378 9.99 -3.43 -12.20
CA CYS A 378 9.10 -4.46 -11.66
C CYS A 378 9.21 -5.80 -12.40
N SER A 379 9.34 -5.81 -13.73
CA SER A 379 9.32 -7.04 -14.55
C SER A 379 10.55 -7.95 -14.40
N LYS A 380 11.56 -7.52 -13.64
CA LYS A 380 12.74 -8.34 -13.29
C LYS A 380 12.46 -9.33 -12.14
N TRP A 381 11.24 -9.36 -11.58
CA TRP A 381 10.89 -10.09 -10.35
C TRP A 381 9.56 -10.84 -10.46
#